data_AF-A0A954JMX7-F1
#
_entry.id   AF-A0A954JMX7-F1
#
_cell.length_a   1.000
_cell.length_b   1.000
_cell.length_c   1.000
_cell.angle_alpha   90.00
_cell.angle_beta   90.00
_cell.angle_gamma   90.00
#
_symmetry.space_group_name_H-M   'P 1'
#
loop_
_entity.id
_entity.type
_entity.pdbx_description
1 polymer ?
#
loop_
_entity_poly.entity_id
_entity_poly.type
_entity_poly.pdbx_seq_one_letter_code
_entity_poly.pdbx_strand_id
1 'polypeptide(L)'
;MPRSYPRPTLIRYLVLLAACLAAIVPSQVFAASSSPENDAELLELVDDAIAKTSFRHLDFQVHTPWQILHGLLALRENYVIKNGDQMVNVLEHISNGARYKGNLWFEATQHGAKAHPYNGTPFDFEGHVNQTLAIVAMCNPSLDHKFLVEGGKTVTMKDMIKHAQMSVNTREETTWTLWFLTHYLDQDTQWVNSQGQRWSMESLVRIQTAASPIGAPCGGTHSLFALAYARNSYLQKHGELRGVWLEADQKLQRYIAAAQAMQNRDGSFATEFFKARGFSTDFNERIKSSGHMLEWLMMALPRKRLDEAWVVRGVERLARDLIENASAPAECGPLYHSLHALTLYRQRMAPDLTPTAPAELATAPNAKPLDAGSVVSVEPDKSADPNAETLPQITAQPPSKPVLVPQETAQAQSPARTESVAEVSPKSTVTLETPGMKPELPLPPVEPVRTAEVPETPSEVPSPNPKLVAIPQETPMRTEVPLE
;
A
#
# COMPACT_ATOMS: atom_id res chain seq x y z
N MET A 1 19.60 -5.54 82.94
CA MET A 1 18.29 -6.17 83.21
C MET A 1 17.20 -5.19 82.83
N PRO A 2 16.40 -5.45 81.79
CA PRO A 2 15.47 -4.47 81.25
C PRO A 2 14.11 -4.52 81.97
N ARG A 3 13.55 -3.33 82.19
CA ARG A 3 12.20 -3.11 82.72
C ARG A 3 11.15 -3.39 81.64
N SER A 4 10.11 -4.09 82.07
CA SER A 4 8.86 -4.36 81.38
C SER A 4 8.10 -3.11 80.98
N TYR A 5 7.62 -3.06 79.73
CA TYR A 5 6.47 -2.24 79.34
C TYR A 5 5.42 -3.11 78.63
N PRO A 6 4.12 -2.78 78.78
CA PRO A 6 3.01 -3.65 78.44
C PRO A 6 2.63 -3.55 76.95
N ARG A 7 2.01 -4.62 76.44
CA ARG A 7 1.40 -4.69 75.10
C ARG A 7 0.19 -3.76 75.02
N PRO A 8 0.09 -2.89 73.99
CA PRO A 8 -1.19 -2.34 73.57
C PRO A 8 -1.85 -3.22 72.51
N THR A 9 -3.15 -3.32 72.69
CA THR A 9 -4.16 -4.15 72.06
C THR A 9 -4.29 -3.90 70.56
N LEU A 10 -4.44 -4.99 69.78
CA LEU A 10 -5.06 -4.97 68.46
C LEU A 10 -6.43 -4.28 68.59
N ILE A 11 -6.62 -3.13 67.93
CA ILE A 11 -7.86 -2.59 67.36
C ILE A 11 -7.47 -1.18 66.89
N ARG A 12 -6.88 -1.08 65.68
CA ARG A 12 -6.73 0.16 64.88
C ARG A 12 -6.05 -0.12 63.52
N TYR A 13 -6.47 -1.17 62.83
CA TYR A 13 -6.06 -1.44 61.44
C TYR A 13 -7.25 -1.95 60.60
N LEU A 14 -8.40 -1.26 60.68
CA LEU A 14 -9.58 -1.61 59.87
C LEU A 14 -10.35 -0.39 59.33
N VAL A 15 -9.71 0.79 59.29
CA VAL A 15 -10.31 2.01 58.70
C VAL A 15 -9.38 2.74 57.72
N LEU A 16 -8.22 2.16 57.37
CA LEU A 16 -7.28 2.74 56.39
C LEU A 16 -6.94 1.79 55.23
N LEU A 17 -7.90 0.91 54.89
CA LEU A 17 -7.86 0.03 53.71
C LEU A 17 -9.20 0.03 52.95
N ALA A 18 -9.98 1.11 53.09
CA ALA A 18 -11.26 1.32 52.41
C ALA A 18 -11.33 2.67 51.65
N ALA A 19 -10.18 3.29 51.36
CA ALA A 19 -10.12 4.60 50.68
C ALA A 19 -9.14 4.65 49.48
N CYS A 20 -8.69 3.50 48.96
CA CYS A 20 -7.93 3.42 47.70
C CYS A 20 -8.46 2.31 46.75
N LEU A 21 -9.77 2.08 46.76
CA LEU A 21 -10.44 1.11 45.88
C LEU A 21 -11.69 1.69 45.21
N ALA A 22 -11.69 3.00 44.98
CA ALA A 22 -12.74 3.71 44.26
C ALA A 22 -12.16 4.82 43.37
N ALA A 23 -11.34 4.44 42.38
CA ALA A 23 -11.06 5.23 41.18
C ALA A 23 -10.37 4.36 40.11
N ILE A 24 -10.92 3.20 39.80
CA ILE A 24 -10.78 2.63 38.46
C ILE A 24 -12.14 2.79 37.82
N VAL A 25 -12.38 4.00 37.30
CA VAL A 25 -13.44 4.17 36.32
C VAL A 25 -12.99 3.37 35.12
N PRO A 26 -13.69 2.31 34.68
CA PRO A 26 -13.42 1.78 33.36
C PRO A 26 -13.67 2.95 32.42
N SER A 27 -12.63 3.42 31.71
CA SER A 27 -12.83 4.25 30.53
C SER A 27 -13.67 3.40 29.58
N GLN A 28 -14.99 3.52 29.71
CA GLN A 28 -15.90 3.19 28.65
C GLN A 28 -15.48 4.09 27.50
N VAL A 29 -14.66 3.53 26.62
CA VAL A 29 -14.57 4.02 25.25
C VAL A 29 -15.98 3.82 24.72
N PHE A 30 -16.83 4.83 24.90
CA PHE A 30 -18.06 4.93 24.16
C PHE A 30 -17.63 5.03 22.71
N ALA A 31 -17.60 3.90 22.01
CA ALA A 31 -17.80 3.89 20.58
C ALA A 31 -19.19 4.50 20.40
N ALA A 32 -19.26 5.81 20.23
CA ALA A 32 -20.47 6.45 19.74
C ALA A 32 -20.69 5.85 18.35
N SER A 33 -21.66 4.94 18.23
CA SER A 33 -22.14 4.50 16.93
C SER A 33 -22.65 5.75 16.22
N SER A 34 -22.15 6.02 15.02
CA SER A 34 -22.71 7.07 14.16
C SER A 34 -24.20 6.83 13.95
N SER A 35 -24.99 7.90 13.87
CA SER A 35 -26.38 7.78 13.43
C SER A 35 -26.41 7.38 11.94
N PRO A 36 -27.48 6.71 11.47
CA PRO A 36 -27.64 6.40 10.05
C PRO A 36 -27.57 7.63 9.13
N GLU A 37 -27.95 8.80 9.63
CA GLU A 37 -27.85 10.08 8.93
C GLU A 37 -26.38 10.51 8.72
N ASN A 38 -25.55 10.40 9.76
CA ASN A 38 -24.11 10.71 9.66
C ASN A 38 -23.38 9.73 8.73
N ASP A 39 -23.81 8.47 8.69
CA ASP A 39 -23.25 7.47 7.76
C ASP A 39 -23.55 7.83 6.30
N ALA A 40 -24.77 8.33 6.03
CA ALA A 40 -25.16 8.76 4.68
C ALA A 40 -24.37 10.01 4.24
N GLU A 41 -24.21 11.01 5.11
CA GLU A 41 -23.42 12.21 4.83
C GLU A 41 -21.96 11.88 4.52
N LEU A 42 -21.35 10.97 5.29
CA LEU A 42 -19.98 10.53 5.03
C LEU A 42 -19.86 9.79 3.69
N LEU A 43 -20.83 8.94 3.36
CA LEU A 43 -20.84 8.23 2.07
C LEU A 43 -20.98 9.18 0.89
N GLU A 44 -21.81 10.22 1.00
CA GLU A 44 -21.92 11.27 -0.02
C GLU A 44 -20.59 12.01 -0.22
N LEU A 45 -19.90 12.36 0.88
CA LEU A 45 -18.57 12.97 0.82
C LEU A 45 -17.54 12.04 0.15
N VAL A 46 -17.59 10.75 0.47
CA VAL A 46 -16.73 9.73 -0.14
C VAL A 46 -17.00 9.62 -1.65
N ASP A 47 -18.27 9.61 -2.06
CA ASP A 47 -18.65 9.55 -3.47
C ASP A 47 -18.22 10.80 -4.25
N ASP A 48 -18.34 12.00 -3.68
CA ASP A 48 -17.85 13.23 -4.32
C ASP A 48 -16.32 13.21 -4.49
N ALA A 49 -15.59 12.76 -3.47
CA ALA A 49 -14.13 12.59 -3.54
C ALA A 49 -13.72 11.58 -4.61
N ILE A 50 -14.42 10.43 -4.68
CA ILE A 50 -14.18 9.42 -5.72
C ILE A 50 -14.47 10.01 -7.10
N ALA A 51 -15.61 10.65 -7.29
CA ALA A 51 -16.01 11.22 -8.58
C ALA A 51 -15.00 12.27 -9.07
N LYS A 52 -14.69 13.28 -8.25
CA LYS A 52 -13.72 14.34 -8.63
C LYS A 52 -12.35 13.77 -8.96
N THR A 53 -11.85 12.83 -8.16
CA THR A 53 -10.53 12.23 -8.39
C THR A 53 -10.52 11.37 -9.65
N SER A 54 -11.62 10.69 -9.96
CA SER A 54 -11.76 9.84 -11.16
C SER A 54 -11.68 10.62 -12.47
N PHE A 55 -12.03 11.92 -12.47
CA PHE A 55 -11.92 12.81 -13.64
C PHE A 55 -10.50 13.32 -13.91
N ARG A 56 -9.52 12.95 -13.09
CA ARG A 56 -8.10 13.26 -13.30
C ARG A 56 -7.48 12.27 -14.28
N HIS A 57 -7.92 12.32 -15.54
CA HIS A 57 -7.48 11.39 -16.57
C HIS A 57 -5.98 11.54 -16.87
N LEU A 58 -5.26 10.41 -16.81
CA LEU A 58 -3.90 10.32 -17.31
C LEU A 58 -3.90 10.21 -18.85
N ASP A 59 -2.71 10.04 -19.41
CA ASP A 59 -2.47 9.97 -20.86
C ASP A 59 -1.32 9.01 -21.14
N PHE A 60 -1.53 8.03 -22.02
CA PHE A 60 -0.51 7.05 -22.44
C PHE A 60 0.71 7.67 -23.13
N GLN A 61 0.58 8.87 -23.69
CA GLN A 61 1.69 9.59 -24.33
C GLN A 61 2.55 10.39 -23.34
N VAL A 62 2.03 10.64 -22.14
CA VAL A 62 2.68 11.48 -21.12
C VAL A 62 3.14 10.67 -19.92
N HIS A 63 2.31 9.74 -19.46
CA HIS A 63 2.51 9.03 -18.20
C HIS A 63 3.16 7.67 -18.42
N THR A 64 3.93 7.22 -17.44
CA THR A 64 4.60 5.93 -17.50
C THR A 64 3.64 4.77 -17.19
N PRO A 65 4.00 3.53 -17.56
CA PRO A 65 3.32 2.33 -17.10
C PRO A 65 3.11 2.29 -15.59
N TRP A 66 4.15 2.61 -14.81
CA TRP A 66 4.03 2.65 -13.35
C TRP A 66 2.94 3.62 -12.87
N GLN A 67 2.88 4.84 -13.42
CA GLN A 67 1.86 5.83 -13.06
C GLN A 67 0.45 5.38 -13.44
N ILE A 68 0.29 4.83 -14.64
CA ILE A 68 -1.00 4.41 -15.19
C ILE A 68 -1.56 3.20 -14.42
N LEU A 69 -0.72 2.22 -14.06
CA LEU A 69 -1.17 1.03 -13.35
C LEU A 69 -1.85 1.38 -12.02
N HIS A 70 -1.39 2.41 -11.31
CA HIS A 70 -2.01 2.81 -10.04
C HIS A 70 -3.48 3.21 -10.23
N GLY A 71 -3.89 3.75 -11.37
CA GLY A 71 -5.30 4.05 -11.61
C GLY A 71 -6.19 2.81 -11.69
N LEU A 72 -5.67 1.70 -12.24
CA LEU A 72 -6.38 0.40 -12.21
C LEU A 72 -6.62 -0.06 -10.77
N LEU A 73 -5.71 0.24 -9.85
CA LEU A 73 -5.87 -0.14 -8.45
C LEU A 73 -7.13 0.45 -7.82
N ALA A 74 -7.62 1.61 -8.25
CA ALA A 74 -8.82 2.22 -7.68
C ALA A 74 -10.05 2.12 -8.57
N LEU A 75 -9.87 2.30 -9.89
CA LEU A 75 -10.95 2.47 -10.87
C LEU A 75 -11.26 1.20 -11.66
N ARG A 76 -10.40 0.18 -11.54
CA ARG A 76 -10.64 -1.19 -12.01
C ARG A 76 -10.98 -1.24 -13.49
N GLU A 77 -11.92 -2.09 -13.86
CA GLU A 77 -12.42 -2.26 -15.23
C GLU A 77 -13.03 -0.97 -15.81
N ASN A 78 -13.35 0.04 -14.99
CA ASN A 78 -13.90 1.32 -15.46
C ASN A 78 -12.81 2.37 -15.73
N TYR A 79 -11.53 2.03 -15.55
CA TYR A 79 -10.47 3.01 -15.70
C TYR A 79 -10.23 3.36 -17.16
N VAL A 80 -10.52 4.61 -17.52
CA VAL A 80 -10.31 5.18 -18.85
C VAL A 80 -9.35 6.36 -18.82
N ILE A 81 -8.41 6.38 -19.77
CA ILE A 81 -7.43 7.47 -19.91
C ILE A 81 -7.26 7.86 -21.37
N LYS A 82 -6.56 8.97 -21.60
CA LYS A 82 -6.28 9.47 -22.95
C LYS A 82 -5.25 8.61 -23.67
N ASN A 83 -5.47 8.43 -24.97
CA ASN A 83 -4.51 7.89 -25.91
C ASN A 83 -4.63 8.70 -27.21
N GLY A 84 -3.90 9.81 -27.30
CA GLY A 84 -4.17 10.84 -28.31
C GLY A 84 -5.57 11.45 -28.09
N ASP A 85 -6.36 11.53 -29.15
CA ASP A 85 -7.71 12.12 -29.10
C ASP A 85 -8.81 11.18 -28.57
N GLN A 86 -8.45 9.93 -28.24
CA GLN A 86 -9.40 8.92 -27.79
C GLN A 86 -9.27 8.65 -26.29
N MET A 87 -10.40 8.38 -25.65
CA MET A 87 -10.44 7.76 -24.32
C MET A 87 -10.47 6.24 -24.51
N VAL A 88 -9.54 5.52 -23.89
CA VAL A 88 -9.44 4.06 -23.99
C VAL A 88 -9.49 3.43 -22.61
N ASN A 89 -10.09 2.24 -22.53
CA ASN A 89 -10.04 1.42 -21.34
C ASN A 89 -8.61 0.93 -21.09
N VAL A 90 -8.08 1.14 -19.90
CA VAL A 90 -6.69 0.84 -19.58
C VAL A 90 -6.43 -0.66 -19.59
N LEU A 91 -7.28 -1.47 -18.95
CA LEU A 91 -7.08 -2.93 -18.88
C LEU A 91 -7.10 -3.54 -20.28
N GLU A 92 -8.05 -3.14 -21.12
CA GLU A 92 -8.12 -3.57 -22.52
C GLU A 92 -6.89 -3.12 -23.31
N HIS A 93 -6.48 -1.86 -23.17
CA HIS A 93 -5.34 -1.33 -23.92
C HIS A 93 -4.03 -2.04 -23.56
N ILE A 94 -3.73 -2.21 -22.26
CA ILE A 94 -2.49 -2.87 -21.82
C ILE A 94 -2.48 -4.36 -22.17
N SER A 95 -3.65 -5.00 -22.20
CA SER A 95 -3.79 -6.40 -22.62
C SER A 95 -3.55 -6.59 -24.11
N ASN A 96 -3.78 -5.57 -24.92
CA ASN A 96 -3.66 -5.62 -26.38
C ASN A 96 -2.32 -5.05 -26.89
N GLY A 97 -1.23 -5.29 -26.15
CA GLY A 97 0.12 -5.04 -26.62
C GLY A 97 0.56 -3.59 -26.50
N ALA A 98 0.11 -2.89 -25.46
CA ALA A 98 0.58 -1.55 -25.14
C ALA A 98 2.10 -1.52 -25.01
N ARG A 99 2.69 -0.41 -25.46
CA ARG A 99 4.13 -0.18 -25.44
C ARG A 99 4.47 1.12 -24.75
N TYR A 100 5.62 1.12 -24.08
CA TYR A 100 6.23 2.32 -23.53
C TYR A 100 7.70 2.36 -23.93
N LYS A 101 8.12 3.45 -24.58
CA LYS A 101 9.48 3.61 -25.15
C LYS A 101 9.91 2.39 -25.99
N GLY A 102 8.98 1.84 -26.79
CA GLY A 102 9.21 0.68 -27.66
C GLY A 102 9.04 -0.69 -27.00
N ASN A 103 9.06 -0.79 -25.68
CA ASN A 103 8.95 -2.06 -24.95
C ASN A 103 7.50 -2.40 -24.63
N LEU A 104 7.14 -3.68 -24.72
CA LEU A 104 5.82 -4.18 -24.32
C LEU A 104 5.67 -4.14 -22.79
N TRP A 105 4.44 -3.98 -22.31
CA TRP A 105 4.15 -4.05 -20.88
C TRP A 105 4.21 -5.48 -20.32
N PHE A 106 4.06 -6.48 -21.18
CA PHE A 106 4.07 -7.89 -20.82
C PHE A 106 5.06 -8.65 -21.70
N GLU A 107 5.78 -9.59 -21.08
CA GLU A 107 6.84 -10.36 -21.68
C GLU A 107 6.58 -11.86 -21.51
N ALA A 108 6.83 -12.63 -22.57
CA ALA A 108 6.86 -14.09 -22.47
C ALA A 108 8.09 -14.55 -21.67
N THR A 109 7.95 -15.66 -20.98
CA THR A 109 9.03 -16.30 -20.21
C THR A 109 9.03 -17.80 -20.45
N GLN A 110 10.09 -18.49 -20.03
CA GLN A 110 10.15 -19.97 -20.09
C GLN A 110 9.03 -20.68 -19.30
N HIS A 111 8.35 -19.99 -18.38
CA HIS A 111 7.34 -20.57 -17.50
C HIS A 111 5.94 -19.98 -17.70
N GLY A 112 5.75 -19.07 -18.66
CA GLY A 112 4.50 -18.35 -18.85
C GLY A 112 4.78 -16.92 -19.29
N ALA A 113 4.34 -15.92 -18.52
CA ALA A 113 4.62 -14.52 -18.80
C ALA A 113 4.74 -13.68 -17.52
N LYS A 114 5.24 -12.46 -17.65
CA LYS A 114 5.30 -11.48 -16.57
C LYS A 114 5.04 -10.08 -17.10
N ALA A 115 4.79 -9.13 -16.20
CA ALA A 115 4.91 -7.72 -16.54
C ALA A 115 6.38 -7.34 -16.78
N HIS A 116 6.61 -6.31 -17.58
CA HIS A 116 7.94 -5.80 -17.89
C HIS A 116 8.62 -5.35 -16.59
N PRO A 117 9.82 -5.86 -16.26
CA PRO A 117 10.50 -5.55 -15.01
C PRO A 117 11.11 -4.14 -15.04
N TYR A 118 11.69 -3.74 -13.91
CA TYR A 118 12.53 -2.54 -13.84
C TYR A 118 13.60 -2.53 -14.94
N ASN A 119 13.65 -1.45 -15.71
CA ASN A 119 14.52 -1.30 -16.88
C ASN A 119 15.75 -0.41 -16.61
N GLY A 120 16.03 -0.07 -15.35
CA GLY A 120 17.08 0.89 -14.98
C GLY A 120 16.61 2.34 -14.88
N THR A 121 15.37 2.66 -15.26
CA THR A 121 14.77 3.99 -15.13
C THR A 121 13.67 3.97 -14.08
N PRO A 122 13.77 4.77 -13.00
CA PRO A 122 12.74 4.90 -11.98
C PRO A 122 11.35 5.16 -12.57
N PHE A 123 10.37 4.42 -12.08
CA PHE A 123 8.95 4.59 -12.41
C PHE A 123 8.58 4.41 -13.90
N ASP A 124 9.47 3.92 -14.77
CA ASP A 124 9.06 3.53 -16.13
C ASP A 124 8.12 2.31 -16.05
N PHE A 125 8.59 1.21 -15.45
CA PHE A 125 7.85 -0.04 -15.27
C PHE A 125 7.81 -0.44 -13.78
N GLU A 126 7.39 -1.68 -13.47
CA GLU A 126 7.33 -2.12 -12.07
C GLU A 126 8.70 -2.11 -11.40
N GLY A 127 8.74 -1.53 -10.20
CA GLY A 127 9.95 -1.54 -9.36
C GLY A 127 10.08 -2.81 -8.53
N HIS A 128 8.99 -3.56 -8.38
CA HIS A 128 8.91 -4.77 -7.57
C HIS A 128 8.28 -5.89 -8.37
N VAL A 129 8.82 -7.10 -8.23
CA VAL A 129 8.34 -8.29 -8.94
C VAL A 129 6.86 -8.52 -8.66
N ASN A 130 6.07 -8.68 -9.73
CA ASN A 130 4.63 -8.93 -9.70
C ASN A 130 3.77 -7.75 -9.21
N GLN A 131 4.32 -6.54 -9.04
CA GLN A 131 3.54 -5.36 -8.64
C GLN A 131 2.42 -5.05 -9.63
N THR A 132 2.72 -5.08 -10.93
CA THR A 132 1.73 -4.85 -11.98
C THR A 132 0.60 -5.87 -11.91
N LEU A 133 0.95 -7.15 -11.74
CA LEU A 133 -0.01 -8.24 -11.72
C LEU A 133 -0.88 -8.24 -10.45
N ALA A 134 -0.33 -7.86 -9.31
CA ALA A 134 -1.10 -7.67 -8.08
C ALA A 134 -2.14 -6.55 -8.22
N ILE A 135 -1.78 -5.45 -8.89
CA ILE A 135 -2.72 -4.35 -9.17
C ILE A 135 -3.77 -4.78 -10.19
N VAL A 136 -3.37 -5.43 -11.29
CA VAL A 136 -4.29 -5.94 -12.31
C VAL A 136 -5.27 -6.96 -11.73
N ALA A 137 -4.84 -7.82 -10.80
CA ALA A 137 -5.70 -8.78 -10.11
C ALA A 137 -6.88 -8.10 -9.40
N MET A 138 -6.73 -6.85 -8.95
CA MET A 138 -7.82 -6.11 -8.34
C MET A 138 -8.98 -5.82 -9.30
N CYS A 139 -8.72 -5.83 -10.62
CA CYS A 139 -9.73 -5.73 -11.68
C CYS A 139 -10.44 -7.08 -11.95
N ASN A 140 -10.07 -8.14 -11.22
CA ASN A 140 -10.62 -9.50 -11.34
C ASN A 140 -10.66 -10.07 -12.78
N PRO A 141 -9.58 -9.97 -13.58
CA PRO A 141 -9.56 -10.64 -14.87
C PRO A 141 -9.57 -12.16 -14.68
N SER A 142 -10.31 -12.86 -15.55
CA SER A 142 -10.43 -14.31 -15.50
C SER A 142 -9.09 -15.00 -15.77
N LEU A 143 -8.96 -16.28 -15.40
CA LEU A 143 -7.75 -17.07 -15.65
C LEU A 143 -7.39 -17.16 -17.14
N ASP A 144 -8.40 -17.08 -18.02
CA ASP A 144 -8.26 -17.13 -19.48
C ASP A 144 -8.12 -15.73 -20.11
N HIS A 145 -8.11 -14.66 -19.31
CA HIS A 145 -7.87 -13.31 -19.80
C HIS A 145 -6.52 -13.24 -20.51
N LYS A 146 -6.51 -12.62 -21.69
CA LYS A 146 -5.40 -12.69 -22.64
C LYS A 146 -4.58 -11.41 -22.64
N PHE A 147 -3.26 -11.57 -22.69
CA PHE A 147 -2.29 -10.50 -22.89
C PHE A 147 -1.46 -10.77 -24.14
N LEU A 148 -1.25 -9.74 -24.96
CA LEU A 148 -0.33 -9.81 -26.08
C LEU A 148 1.10 -9.58 -25.62
N VAL A 149 1.99 -10.45 -26.11
CA VAL A 149 3.44 -10.38 -25.90
C VAL A 149 4.15 -10.37 -27.26
N GLU A 150 5.49 -10.37 -27.26
CA GLU A 150 6.29 -10.24 -28.47
C GLU A 150 5.94 -11.29 -29.55
N GLY A 151 6.04 -10.88 -30.82
CA GLY A 151 5.76 -11.73 -31.97
C GLY A 151 4.27 -12.02 -32.19
N GLY A 152 3.37 -11.23 -31.59
CA GLY A 152 1.92 -11.42 -31.70
C GLY A 152 1.41 -12.63 -30.92
N LYS A 153 2.23 -13.21 -30.05
CA LYS A 153 1.82 -14.33 -29.18
C LYS A 153 0.86 -13.83 -28.12
N THR A 154 -0.01 -14.73 -27.69
CA THR A 154 -0.94 -14.48 -26.60
C THR A 154 -0.63 -15.40 -25.42
N VAL A 155 -0.62 -14.81 -24.23
CA VAL A 155 -0.49 -15.51 -22.95
C VAL A 155 -1.71 -15.22 -22.10
N THR A 156 -1.98 -16.07 -21.11
CA THR A 156 -3.15 -15.95 -20.24
C THR A 156 -2.77 -15.49 -18.84
N MET A 157 -3.75 -15.05 -18.05
CA MET A 157 -3.54 -14.81 -16.62
C MET A 157 -3.05 -16.09 -15.91
N LYS A 158 -3.48 -17.28 -16.34
CA LYS A 158 -2.94 -18.56 -15.86
C LYS A 158 -1.44 -18.72 -16.12
N ASP A 159 -0.94 -18.24 -17.26
CA ASP A 159 0.50 -18.23 -17.56
C ASP A 159 1.28 -17.25 -16.67
N MET A 160 0.66 -16.11 -16.31
CA MET A 160 1.23 -15.14 -15.36
C MET A 160 1.36 -15.75 -13.95
N ILE A 161 0.30 -16.43 -13.47
CA ILE A 161 0.29 -17.14 -12.19
C ILE A 161 1.37 -18.22 -12.17
N LYS A 162 1.45 -19.03 -13.24
CA LYS A 162 2.47 -20.08 -13.37
C LYS A 162 3.87 -19.49 -13.32
N HIS A 163 4.13 -18.38 -14.03
CA HIS A 163 5.43 -17.71 -13.96
C HIS A 163 5.76 -17.29 -12.52
N ALA A 164 4.84 -16.60 -11.83
CA ALA A 164 5.05 -16.17 -10.45
C ALA A 164 5.35 -17.33 -9.49
N GLN A 165 4.64 -18.47 -9.62
CA GLN A 165 4.94 -19.68 -8.87
C GLN A 165 6.34 -20.24 -9.19
N MET A 166 6.75 -20.22 -10.45
CA MET A 166 8.04 -20.79 -10.86
C MET A 166 9.24 -19.89 -10.54
N SER A 167 9.06 -18.56 -10.47
CA SER A 167 10.12 -17.58 -10.22
C SER A 167 10.25 -17.15 -8.75
N VAL A 168 9.25 -17.44 -7.91
CA VAL A 168 9.25 -17.08 -6.48
C VAL A 168 10.53 -17.53 -5.78
N ASN A 169 11.09 -16.63 -4.97
CA ASN A 169 12.32 -16.84 -4.22
C ASN A 169 12.38 -15.89 -3.01
N THR A 170 13.37 -16.07 -2.13
CA THR A 170 13.55 -15.25 -0.91
C THR A 170 14.52 -14.08 -1.08
N ARG A 171 15.05 -13.85 -2.29
CA ARG A 171 16.02 -12.77 -2.58
C ARG A 171 15.34 -11.47 -3.00
N GLU A 172 14.05 -11.56 -3.34
CA GLU A 172 13.22 -10.44 -3.78
C GLU A 172 12.06 -10.25 -2.81
N GLU A 173 11.41 -9.09 -2.88
CA GLU A 173 10.26 -8.80 -2.03
C GLU A 173 9.08 -9.70 -2.41
N THR A 174 8.52 -10.42 -1.42
CA THR A 174 7.39 -11.33 -1.62
C THR A 174 6.02 -10.65 -1.51
N THR A 175 5.93 -9.39 -1.05
CA THR A 175 4.67 -8.65 -0.81
C THR A 175 3.71 -8.72 -2.00
N TRP A 176 4.17 -8.31 -3.18
CA TRP A 176 3.34 -8.25 -4.38
C TRP A 176 3.03 -9.64 -4.95
N THR A 177 3.96 -10.59 -4.79
CA THR A 177 3.71 -12.00 -5.13
C THR A 177 2.62 -12.61 -4.25
N LEU A 178 2.66 -12.36 -2.94
CA LEU A 178 1.61 -12.79 -2.01
C LEU A 178 0.27 -12.16 -2.38
N TRP A 179 0.21 -10.87 -2.64
CA TRP A 179 -1.01 -10.19 -3.07
C TRP A 179 -1.57 -10.83 -4.35
N PHE A 180 -0.75 -10.89 -5.42
CA PHE A 180 -1.17 -11.44 -6.70
C PHE A 180 -1.68 -12.87 -6.58
N LEU A 181 -0.91 -13.75 -5.93
CA LEU A 181 -1.29 -15.16 -5.82
C LEU A 181 -2.47 -15.40 -4.87
N THR A 182 -2.67 -14.57 -3.84
CA THR A 182 -3.83 -14.66 -2.95
C THR A 182 -5.15 -14.53 -3.71
N HIS A 183 -5.17 -13.72 -4.77
CA HIS A 183 -6.37 -13.51 -5.56
C HIS A 183 -6.79 -14.75 -6.35
N TYR A 184 -5.82 -15.56 -6.80
CA TYR A 184 -6.07 -16.65 -7.75
C TYR A 184 -5.88 -18.05 -7.18
N LEU A 185 -5.10 -18.19 -6.11
CA LEU A 185 -4.76 -19.49 -5.53
C LEU A 185 -5.52 -19.73 -4.23
N ASP A 186 -5.83 -21.01 -4.03
CA ASP A 186 -6.33 -21.50 -2.75
C ASP A 186 -5.25 -21.37 -1.66
N GLN A 187 -5.64 -21.10 -0.41
CA GLN A 187 -4.71 -20.84 0.68
C GLN A 187 -3.91 -22.06 1.16
N ASP A 188 -4.33 -23.27 0.80
CA ASP A 188 -3.61 -24.51 1.04
C ASP A 188 -2.70 -24.91 -0.14
N THR A 189 -2.64 -24.09 -1.20
CA THR A 189 -1.86 -24.39 -2.40
C THR A 189 -0.38 -24.53 -2.08
N GLN A 190 0.21 -25.62 -2.59
CA GLN A 190 1.64 -25.91 -2.55
C GLN A 190 2.17 -26.14 -3.96
N TRP A 191 3.42 -25.77 -4.21
CA TRP A 191 4.09 -25.98 -5.49
C TRP A 191 5.60 -26.14 -5.31
N VAL A 192 6.28 -26.48 -6.40
CA VAL A 192 7.74 -26.52 -6.48
C VAL A 192 8.17 -25.49 -7.52
N ASN A 193 9.07 -24.58 -7.16
CA ASN A 193 9.54 -23.55 -8.08
C ASN A 193 10.59 -24.11 -9.08
N SER A 194 11.09 -23.27 -9.98
CA SER A 194 12.10 -23.66 -10.98
C SER A 194 13.43 -24.12 -10.38
N GLN A 195 13.70 -23.82 -9.12
CA GLN A 195 14.91 -24.22 -8.39
C GLN A 195 14.70 -25.50 -7.57
N GLY A 196 13.57 -26.20 -7.72
CA GLY A 196 13.26 -27.41 -6.95
C GLY A 196 12.86 -27.15 -5.50
N GLN A 197 12.64 -25.89 -5.11
CA GLN A 197 12.27 -25.52 -3.75
C GLN A 197 10.76 -25.68 -3.55
N ARG A 198 10.35 -26.24 -2.42
CA ARG A 198 8.94 -26.35 -2.03
C ARG A 198 8.43 -24.99 -1.52
N TRP A 199 7.32 -24.56 -2.07
CA TRP A 199 6.63 -23.32 -1.71
C TRP A 199 5.15 -23.59 -1.44
N SER A 200 4.53 -22.69 -0.68
CA SER A 200 3.10 -22.67 -0.41
C SER A 200 2.60 -21.26 -0.15
N MET A 201 1.28 -21.04 -0.23
CA MET A 201 0.68 -19.78 0.24
C MET A 201 1.05 -19.51 1.70
N GLU A 202 1.04 -20.54 2.55
CA GLU A 202 1.50 -20.45 3.94
C GLU A 202 2.96 -19.97 4.07
N SER A 203 3.86 -20.42 3.19
CA SER A 203 5.27 -19.98 3.21
C SER A 203 5.43 -18.49 2.85
N LEU A 204 4.64 -17.98 1.88
CA LEU A 204 4.63 -16.56 1.54
C LEU A 204 4.13 -15.71 2.71
N VAL A 205 3.06 -16.15 3.37
CA VAL A 205 2.53 -15.49 4.58
C VAL A 205 3.55 -15.52 5.71
N ARG A 206 4.29 -16.61 5.90
CA ARG A 206 5.36 -16.70 6.90
C ARG A 206 6.45 -15.67 6.68
N ILE A 207 6.94 -15.56 5.44
CA ILE A 207 7.95 -14.55 5.06
C ILE A 207 7.39 -13.14 5.30
N GLN A 208 6.16 -12.88 4.87
CA GLN A 208 5.53 -11.56 5.01
C GLN A 208 5.25 -11.18 6.48
N THR A 209 4.87 -12.15 7.31
CA THR A 209 4.66 -11.97 8.75
C THR A 209 5.99 -11.63 9.44
N ALA A 210 7.10 -12.28 9.05
CA ALA A 210 8.42 -12.00 9.61
C ALA A 210 9.00 -10.63 9.19
N ALA A 211 8.68 -10.14 7.99
CA ALA A 211 9.24 -8.87 7.48
C ALA A 211 8.77 -7.63 8.27
N SER A 212 9.66 -6.68 8.59
CA SER A 212 9.25 -5.43 9.24
C SER A 212 8.63 -4.45 8.22
N PRO A 213 7.46 -3.84 8.50
CA PRO A 213 6.96 -2.73 7.68
C PRO A 213 7.73 -1.42 7.93
N ILE A 214 8.40 -1.29 9.09
CA ILE A 214 9.17 -0.09 9.41
C ILE A 214 10.41 -0.02 8.50
N GLY A 215 10.53 1.08 7.75
CA GLY A 215 11.63 1.31 6.81
C GLY A 215 11.39 0.77 5.40
N ALA A 216 10.29 0.05 5.18
CA ALA A 216 9.87 -0.35 3.85
C ALA A 216 9.28 0.84 3.05
N PRO A 217 9.29 0.78 1.71
CA PRO A 217 8.60 1.75 0.86
C PRO A 217 7.14 1.95 1.28
N CYS A 218 6.62 3.17 1.11
CA CYS A 218 5.26 3.55 1.50
C CYS A 218 4.89 3.16 2.95
N GLY A 219 5.88 3.16 3.86
CA GLY A 219 5.68 2.81 5.27
C GLY A 219 5.37 1.33 5.52
N GLY A 220 5.57 0.45 4.52
CA GLY A 220 5.26 -0.97 4.60
C GLY A 220 3.76 -1.27 4.60
N THR A 221 2.91 -0.33 4.18
CA THR A 221 1.45 -0.54 4.16
C THR A 221 1.02 -1.56 3.12
N HIS A 222 1.71 -1.68 1.97
CA HIS A 222 1.42 -2.72 0.96
C HIS A 222 1.64 -4.12 1.54
N SER A 223 2.67 -4.29 2.38
CA SER A 223 2.91 -5.54 3.13
C SER A 223 1.76 -5.87 4.08
N LEU A 224 1.22 -4.88 4.78
CA LEU A 224 0.05 -5.08 5.65
C LEU A 224 -1.22 -5.35 4.84
N PHE A 225 -1.38 -4.71 3.69
CA PHE A 225 -2.50 -4.96 2.77
C PHE A 225 -2.49 -6.40 2.27
N ALA A 226 -1.36 -6.85 1.70
CA ALA A 226 -1.21 -8.21 1.16
C ALA A 226 -1.45 -9.26 2.26
N LEU A 227 -0.93 -9.02 3.46
CA LEU A 227 -1.11 -9.91 4.61
C LEU A 227 -2.57 -9.94 5.08
N ALA A 228 -3.25 -8.79 5.13
CA ALA A 228 -4.67 -8.71 5.46
C ALA A 228 -5.52 -9.43 4.42
N TYR A 229 -5.21 -9.28 3.13
CA TYR A 229 -5.93 -9.95 2.06
C TYR A 229 -5.79 -11.47 2.18
N ALA A 230 -4.56 -11.98 2.29
CA ALA A 230 -4.31 -13.42 2.44
C ALA A 230 -4.98 -13.99 3.70
N ARG A 231 -4.86 -13.30 4.84
CA ARG A 231 -5.50 -13.68 6.10
C ARG A 231 -7.02 -13.77 5.94
N ASN A 232 -7.65 -12.78 5.30
CA ASN A 232 -9.09 -12.76 5.11
C ASN A 232 -9.56 -13.93 4.23
N SER A 233 -8.84 -14.22 3.13
CA SER A 233 -9.12 -15.38 2.28
C SER A 233 -9.01 -16.71 3.05
N TYR A 234 -8.00 -16.85 3.92
CA TYR A 234 -7.87 -18.02 4.78
C TYR A 234 -9.03 -18.15 5.76
N LEU A 235 -9.38 -17.06 6.45
CA LEU A 235 -10.47 -17.05 7.41
C LEU A 235 -11.82 -17.38 6.75
N GLN A 236 -12.06 -16.86 5.54
CA GLN A 236 -13.28 -17.14 4.79
C GLN A 236 -13.42 -18.63 4.47
N LYS A 237 -12.32 -19.29 4.09
CA LYS A 237 -12.32 -20.72 3.74
C LYS A 237 -12.40 -21.63 4.98
N HIS A 238 -11.58 -21.37 5.99
CA HIS A 238 -11.38 -22.29 7.11
C HIS A 238 -12.24 -21.97 8.33
N GLY A 239 -12.84 -20.78 8.42
CA GLY A 239 -13.67 -20.34 9.54
C GLY A 239 -12.89 -19.93 10.80
N GLU A 240 -11.62 -20.34 10.93
CA GLU A 240 -10.74 -19.97 12.04
C GLU A 240 -9.30 -19.74 11.58
N LEU A 241 -8.55 -18.94 12.34
CA LEU A 241 -7.12 -18.70 12.12
C LEU A 241 -6.28 -19.64 12.98
N ARG A 242 -5.25 -20.24 12.38
CA ARG A 242 -4.30 -21.11 13.08
C ARG A 242 -2.89 -20.97 12.52
N GLY A 243 -1.89 -21.34 13.31
CA GLY A 243 -0.48 -21.28 12.91
C GLY A 243 -0.07 -19.88 12.44
N VAL A 244 0.63 -19.80 11.31
CA VAL A 244 1.13 -18.54 10.77
C VAL A 244 0.03 -17.54 10.39
N TRP A 245 -1.18 -18.02 10.11
CA TRP A 245 -2.32 -17.15 9.79
C TRP A 245 -2.83 -16.40 11.01
N LEU A 246 -2.73 -17.02 12.19
CA LEU A 246 -2.99 -16.35 13.46
C LEU A 246 -1.87 -15.36 13.80
N GLU A 247 -0.61 -15.71 13.56
CA GLU A 247 0.53 -14.79 13.74
C GLU A 247 0.40 -13.56 12.82
N ALA A 248 -0.05 -13.77 11.58
CA ALA A 248 -0.35 -12.71 10.63
C ALA A 248 -1.43 -11.76 11.17
N ASP A 249 -2.54 -12.29 11.72
CA ASP A 249 -3.56 -11.46 12.35
C ASP A 249 -3.03 -10.70 13.57
N GLN A 250 -2.26 -11.34 14.45
CA GLN A 250 -1.65 -10.67 15.60
C GLN A 250 -0.77 -9.49 15.18
N LYS A 251 0.00 -9.65 14.09
CA LYS A 251 0.76 -8.54 13.49
C LYS A 251 -0.16 -7.44 12.98
N LEU A 252 -1.22 -7.78 12.25
CA LEU A 252 -2.19 -6.78 11.77
C LEU A 252 -2.83 -6.03 12.93
N GLN A 253 -3.29 -6.71 13.99
CA GLN A 253 -3.87 -6.07 15.18
C GLN A 253 -2.90 -5.10 15.84
N ARG A 254 -1.61 -5.45 15.94
CA ARG A 254 -0.56 -4.57 16.46
C ARG A 254 -0.45 -3.28 15.65
N TYR A 255 -0.42 -3.38 14.32
CA TYR A 255 -0.30 -2.20 13.46
C TYR A 255 -1.60 -1.42 13.35
N ILE A 256 -2.78 -2.04 13.56
CA ILE A 256 -4.06 -1.33 13.66
C ILE A 256 -4.04 -0.45 14.91
N ALA A 257 -3.64 -1.01 16.05
CA ALA A 257 -3.52 -0.25 17.30
C ALA A 257 -2.49 0.88 17.18
N ALA A 258 -1.36 0.63 16.50
CA ALA A 258 -0.37 1.67 16.23
C ALA A 258 -0.94 2.79 15.35
N ALA A 259 -1.61 2.45 14.24
CA ALA A 259 -2.23 3.43 13.34
C ALA A 259 -3.24 4.32 14.08
N GLN A 260 -4.10 3.72 14.90
CA GLN A 260 -5.07 4.45 15.73
C GLN A 260 -4.36 5.37 16.74
N ALA A 261 -3.33 4.89 17.43
CA ALA A 261 -2.61 5.66 18.45
C ALA A 261 -1.77 6.81 17.86
N MET A 262 -1.39 6.73 16.58
CA MET A 262 -0.60 7.73 15.88
C MET A 262 -1.42 8.65 14.97
N GLN A 263 -2.73 8.44 14.85
CA GLN A 263 -3.60 9.33 14.10
C GLN A 263 -3.53 10.76 14.67
N ASN A 264 -3.41 11.74 13.77
CA ASN A 264 -3.39 13.14 14.12
C ASN A 264 -4.78 13.62 14.56
N ARG A 265 -4.83 14.76 15.26
CA ARG A 265 -6.08 15.32 15.78
C ARG A 265 -7.10 15.67 14.69
N ASP A 266 -6.63 16.00 13.49
CA ASP A 266 -7.47 16.34 12.34
C ASP A 266 -7.98 15.11 11.55
N GLY A 267 -7.65 13.90 12.01
CA GLY A 267 -8.01 12.64 11.34
C GLY A 267 -6.95 12.11 10.37
N SER A 268 -5.98 12.93 9.94
CA SER A 268 -4.89 12.46 9.06
C SER A 268 -4.01 11.41 9.77
N PHE A 269 -3.37 10.55 9.00
CA PHE A 269 -2.40 9.60 9.54
C PHE A 269 -0.98 10.19 9.54
N ALA A 270 -0.12 9.61 10.38
CA ALA A 270 1.24 10.10 10.55
C ALA A 270 2.04 10.06 9.24
N THR A 271 2.68 11.18 8.88
CA THR A 271 3.51 11.28 7.66
C THR A 271 4.72 10.36 7.70
N GLU A 272 5.19 10.02 8.90
CA GLU A 272 6.28 9.06 9.15
C GLU A 272 5.77 7.61 9.33
N PHE A 273 4.51 7.34 8.99
CA PHE A 273 3.85 6.03 9.11
C PHE A 273 4.00 5.43 10.51
N PHE A 274 4.79 4.35 10.63
CA PHE A 274 5.05 3.64 11.89
C PHE A 274 6.39 3.99 12.54
N LYS A 275 7.20 4.88 11.96
CA LYS A 275 8.49 5.30 12.53
C LYS A 275 8.30 6.31 13.66
N ALA A 276 7.42 7.28 13.47
CA ALA A 276 7.12 8.32 14.43
C ALA A 276 5.74 8.93 14.14
N ARG A 277 5.25 9.74 15.07
CA ARG A 277 4.19 10.69 14.74
C ARG A 277 4.76 11.75 13.79
N GLY A 278 3.99 12.10 12.77
CA GLY A 278 4.33 13.14 11.81
C GLY A 278 3.06 13.85 11.36
N PHE A 279 3.15 15.14 11.07
CA PHE A 279 2.03 15.95 10.64
C PHE A 279 2.47 16.88 9.52
N SER A 280 1.61 17.02 8.51
CA SER A 280 1.83 17.93 7.39
C SER A 280 0.51 18.55 6.95
N THR A 281 0.59 19.78 6.46
CA THR A 281 -0.49 20.46 5.73
C THR A 281 -0.28 20.38 4.22
N ASP A 282 0.86 19.88 3.74
CA ASP A 282 1.10 19.66 2.32
C ASP A 282 0.20 18.53 1.79
N PHE A 283 -0.49 18.81 0.68
CA PHE A 283 -1.46 17.90 0.10
C PHE A 283 -0.85 16.54 -0.29
N ASN A 284 0.31 16.54 -0.97
CA ASN A 284 0.94 15.31 -1.46
C ASN A 284 1.43 14.43 -0.29
N GLU A 285 2.07 15.01 0.71
CA GLU A 285 2.50 14.28 1.91
C GLU A 285 1.32 13.72 2.73
N ARG A 286 0.20 14.47 2.79
CA ARG A 286 -1.02 14.01 3.46
C ARG A 286 -1.68 12.83 2.77
N ILE A 287 -1.90 12.89 1.46
CA ILE A 287 -2.52 11.78 0.71
C ILE A 287 -1.59 10.58 0.63
N LYS A 288 -0.27 10.79 0.58
CA LYS A 288 0.73 9.72 0.61
C LYS A 288 0.64 8.92 1.90
N SER A 289 0.60 9.57 3.05
CA SER A 289 0.49 8.85 4.33
C SER A 289 -0.93 8.34 4.57
N SER A 290 -1.94 9.21 4.51
CA SER A 290 -3.32 8.88 4.86
C SER A 290 -3.98 7.92 3.87
N GLY A 291 -3.73 8.07 2.57
CA GLY A 291 -4.22 7.15 1.55
C GLY A 291 -3.70 5.74 1.74
N HIS A 292 -2.38 5.58 1.83
CA HIS A 292 -1.75 4.28 2.06
C HIS A 292 -2.16 3.65 3.39
N MET A 293 -2.29 4.44 4.46
CA MET A 293 -2.70 3.95 5.77
C MET A 293 -4.15 3.48 5.77
N LEU A 294 -5.07 4.24 5.18
CA LEU A 294 -6.47 3.83 5.09
C LEU A 294 -6.64 2.63 4.17
N GLU A 295 -5.91 2.53 3.07
CA GLU A 295 -6.02 1.43 2.11
C GLU A 295 -5.87 0.06 2.79
N TRP A 296 -4.80 -0.15 3.56
CA TRP A 296 -4.59 -1.44 4.24
C TRP A 296 -5.55 -1.62 5.42
N LEU A 297 -5.96 -0.55 6.10
CA LEU A 297 -6.97 -0.61 7.16
C LEU A 297 -8.34 -1.04 6.62
N MET A 298 -8.70 -0.58 5.42
CA MET A 298 -9.94 -0.97 4.74
C MET A 298 -9.93 -2.43 4.31
N MET A 299 -8.75 -3.04 4.16
CA MET A 299 -8.63 -4.49 3.98
C MET A 299 -8.61 -5.24 5.32
N ALA A 300 -7.96 -4.69 6.35
CA ALA A 300 -7.66 -5.42 7.59
C ALA A 300 -8.78 -5.37 8.66
N LEU A 301 -9.50 -4.25 8.79
CA LEU A 301 -10.53 -4.08 9.80
C LEU A 301 -11.77 -4.91 9.47
N PRO A 302 -12.45 -5.55 10.43
CA PRO A 302 -13.78 -6.10 10.21
C PRO A 302 -14.81 -4.97 9.99
N ARG A 303 -15.91 -5.25 9.27
CA ARG A 303 -16.91 -4.23 8.88
C ARG A 303 -17.44 -3.43 10.08
N LYS A 304 -17.68 -4.11 11.21
CA LYS A 304 -18.17 -3.53 12.48
C LYS A 304 -17.21 -2.55 13.17
N ARG A 305 -16.02 -2.33 12.61
CA ARG A 305 -15.04 -1.36 13.11
C ARG A 305 -14.86 -0.19 12.16
N LEU A 306 -15.53 -0.19 11.00
CA LEU A 306 -15.41 0.89 10.01
C LEU A 306 -16.15 2.16 10.43
N ASP A 307 -17.12 2.02 11.34
CA ASP A 307 -17.87 3.08 12.02
C ASP A 307 -17.18 3.61 13.29
N GLU A 308 -16.03 3.04 13.68
CA GLU A 308 -15.26 3.58 14.80
C GLU A 308 -14.83 5.02 14.49
N ALA A 309 -15.04 5.93 15.45
CA ALA A 309 -14.83 7.37 15.24
C ALA A 309 -13.46 7.76 14.67
N TRP A 310 -12.40 7.00 14.95
CA TRP A 310 -11.07 7.27 14.38
C TRP A 310 -10.97 6.86 12.90
N VAL A 311 -11.66 5.80 12.47
CA VAL A 311 -11.75 5.40 11.06
C VAL A 311 -12.55 6.45 10.29
N VAL A 312 -13.73 6.80 10.81
CA VAL A 312 -14.62 7.82 10.23
C VAL A 312 -13.87 9.14 10.02
N ARG A 313 -13.18 9.66 11.04
CA ARG A 313 -12.37 10.88 10.89
C ARG A 313 -11.26 10.75 9.85
N GLY A 314 -10.64 9.58 9.75
CA GLY A 314 -9.61 9.32 8.74
C GLY A 314 -10.17 9.38 7.33
N VAL A 315 -11.27 8.66 7.08
CA VAL A 315 -11.97 8.63 5.79
C VAL A 315 -12.47 10.03 5.42
N GLU A 316 -13.12 10.71 6.36
CA GLU A 316 -13.62 12.08 6.17
C GLU A 316 -12.48 13.03 5.79
N ARG A 317 -11.36 13.01 6.55
CA ARG A 317 -10.23 13.89 6.29
C ARG A 317 -9.59 13.62 4.93
N LEU A 318 -9.44 12.35 4.54
CA LEU A 318 -8.89 11.99 3.23
C LEU A 318 -9.82 12.43 2.09
N ALA A 319 -11.13 12.23 2.23
CA ALA A 319 -12.11 12.67 1.25
C ALA A 319 -12.09 14.19 1.07
N ARG A 320 -12.06 14.95 2.18
CA ARG A 320 -11.91 16.42 2.17
C ARG A 320 -10.60 16.85 1.51
N ASP A 321 -9.48 16.20 1.83
CA ASP A 321 -8.17 16.49 1.20
C ASP A 321 -8.26 16.36 -0.33
N LEU A 322 -8.90 15.31 -0.84
CA LEU A 322 -9.08 15.11 -2.29
C LEU A 322 -10.03 16.12 -2.93
N ILE A 323 -11.12 16.49 -2.25
CA ILE A 323 -12.11 17.46 -2.77
C ILE A 323 -11.53 18.87 -2.80
N GLU A 324 -10.96 19.33 -1.68
CA GLU A 324 -10.39 20.67 -1.53
C GLU A 324 -9.23 20.90 -2.51
N ASN A 325 -8.52 19.84 -2.88
CA ASN A 325 -7.37 19.88 -3.78
C ASN A 325 -7.64 19.23 -5.15
N ALA A 326 -8.90 19.15 -5.58
CA ALA A 326 -9.28 18.46 -6.82
C ALA A 326 -8.54 18.97 -8.07
N SER A 327 -8.20 20.27 -8.10
CA SER A 327 -7.45 20.91 -9.19
C SER A 327 -5.94 21.02 -8.94
N ALA A 328 -5.44 20.62 -7.77
CA ALA A 328 -4.04 20.72 -7.43
C ALA A 328 -3.21 19.58 -8.06
N PRO A 329 -1.94 19.82 -8.44
CA PRO A 329 -1.03 18.76 -8.85
C PRO A 329 -0.90 17.69 -7.75
N ALA A 330 -0.98 16.42 -8.15
CA ALA A 330 -0.84 15.28 -7.25
C ALA A 330 0.08 14.22 -7.85
N GLU A 331 0.86 13.58 -7.01
CA GLU A 331 1.61 12.39 -7.37
C GLU A 331 0.64 11.22 -7.64
N CYS A 332 0.79 10.55 -8.79
CA CYS A 332 -0.13 9.50 -9.23
C CYS A 332 -0.29 8.36 -8.20
N GLY A 333 0.82 7.88 -7.64
CA GLY A 333 0.80 6.78 -6.67
C GLY A 333 -0.03 7.12 -5.43
N PRO A 334 0.35 8.14 -4.63
CA PRO A 334 -0.43 8.62 -3.50
C PRO A 334 -1.89 8.93 -3.81
N LEU A 335 -2.16 9.57 -4.96
CA LEU A 335 -3.53 9.91 -5.38
C LEU A 335 -4.40 8.66 -5.54
N TYR A 336 -3.92 7.67 -6.28
CA TYR A 336 -4.71 6.48 -6.55
C TYR A 336 -4.77 5.50 -5.38
N HIS A 337 -3.77 5.44 -4.50
CA HIS A 337 -3.90 4.73 -3.23
C HIS A 337 -4.97 5.37 -2.33
N SER A 338 -5.05 6.70 -2.32
CA SER A 338 -6.11 7.42 -1.61
C SER A 338 -7.49 7.13 -2.19
N LEU A 339 -7.61 7.16 -3.52
CA LEU A 339 -8.84 6.81 -4.21
C LEU A 339 -9.26 5.36 -3.92
N HIS A 340 -8.31 4.42 -3.96
CA HIS A 340 -8.56 3.02 -3.67
C HIS A 340 -9.05 2.80 -2.24
N ALA A 341 -8.46 3.49 -1.26
CA ALA A 341 -8.91 3.43 0.13
C ALA A 341 -10.39 3.85 0.26
N LEU A 342 -10.79 4.94 -0.40
CA LEU A 342 -12.18 5.40 -0.40
C LEU A 342 -13.12 4.44 -1.14
N THR A 343 -12.68 3.89 -2.28
CA THR A 343 -13.43 2.85 -3.01
C THR A 343 -13.69 1.63 -2.13
N LEU A 344 -12.69 1.14 -1.40
CA LEU A 344 -12.83 0.01 -0.47
C LEU A 344 -13.79 0.35 0.68
N TYR A 345 -13.68 1.53 1.27
CA TYR A 345 -14.59 1.96 2.34
C TYR A 345 -16.04 1.95 1.84
N ARG A 346 -16.31 2.59 0.70
CA ARG A 346 -17.64 2.64 0.08
C ARG A 346 -18.19 1.26 -0.20
N GLN A 347 -17.40 0.37 -0.82
CA GLN A 347 -17.78 -1.01 -1.13
C GLN A 347 -18.24 -1.79 0.11
N ARG A 348 -17.57 -1.55 1.25
CA ARG A 348 -17.84 -2.29 2.49
C ARG A 348 -18.98 -1.71 3.30
N MET A 349 -19.21 -0.41 3.22
CA MET A 349 -20.29 0.28 3.93
C MET A 349 -21.60 0.26 3.15
N ALA A 350 -21.56 0.36 1.83
CA ALA A 350 -22.70 0.37 0.91
C ALA A 350 -22.53 -0.66 -0.23
N PRO A 351 -22.59 -1.97 0.08
CA PRO A 351 -22.39 -3.02 -0.92
C PRO A 351 -23.46 -2.98 -2.03
N ASP A 352 -24.68 -2.55 -1.73
CA ASP A 352 -25.79 -2.49 -2.69
C ASP A 352 -25.64 -1.37 -3.73
N LEU A 353 -24.81 -0.36 -3.43
CA LEU A 353 -24.51 0.76 -4.34
C LEU A 353 -23.26 0.50 -5.19
N THR A 354 -22.54 -0.59 -4.94
CA THR A 354 -21.37 -0.96 -5.73
C THR A 354 -21.69 -2.16 -6.60
N PRO A 355 -21.53 -2.09 -7.94
CA PRO A 355 -21.58 -3.28 -8.78
C PRO A 355 -20.61 -4.32 -8.20
N THR A 356 -21.16 -5.46 -7.82
CA THR A 356 -20.39 -6.51 -7.16
C THR A 356 -19.45 -7.12 -8.19
N ALA A 357 -18.14 -7.08 -7.96
CA ALA A 357 -17.31 -8.16 -8.48
C ALA A 357 -17.82 -9.44 -7.80
N PRO A 358 -18.23 -10.49 -8.54
CA PRO A 358 -18.96 -11.61 -7.97
C PRO A 358 -18.25 -12.22 -6.77
N ALA A 359 -19.03 -12.58 -5.74
CA ALA A 359 -18.59 -13.36 -4.58
C ALA A 359 -18.19 -14.81 -4.93
N GLU A 360 -17.79 -15.07 -6.18
CA GLU A 360 -17.52 -16.39 -6.74
C GLU A 360 -16.02 -16.59 -6.97
N LEU A 361 -15.23 -16.34 -5.91
CA LEU A 361 -13.79 -16.62 -5.88
C LEU A 361 -13.50 -17.55 -4.68
N ALA A 362 -13.99 -18.78 -4.79
CA ALA A 362 -13.57 -19.92 -3.96
C ALA A 362 -14.02 -21.29 -4.53
N THR A 363 -14.84 -21.34 -5.58
CA THR A 363 -15.11 -22.60 -6.28
C THR A 363 -14.13 -22.75 -7.44
N ALA A 364 -13.01 -23.44 -7.18
CA ALA A 364 -12.20 -23.98 -8.25
C ALA A 364 -13.08 -24.88 -9.15
N PRO A 365 -12.90 -24.86 -10.49
CA PRO A 365 -13.40 -25.95 -11.31
C PRO A 365 -12.71 -27.24 -10.83
N ASN A 366 -13.49 -28.30 -10.60
CA ASN A 366 -13.03 -29.66 -10.34
C ASN A 366 -11.90 -30.05 -11.32
N ALA A 367 -10.65 -29.82 -10.93
CA ALA A 367 -9.53 -30.49 -11.54
C ALA A 367 -9.58 -31.93 -11.03
N LYS A 368 -10.01 -32.86 -11.90
CA LYS A 368 -9.85 -34.29 -11.65
C LYS A 368 -8.42 -34.55 -11.17
N PRO A 369 -8.23 -35.33 -10.09
CA PRO A 369 -6.90 -35.75 -9.69
C PRO A 369 -6.19 -36.39 -10.89
N LEU A 370 -4.96 -35.93 -11.15
CA LEU A 370 -4.08 -36.63 -12.08
C LEU A 370 -3.92 -38.06 -11.57
N ASP A 371 -4.21 -39.00 -12.47
CA ASP A 371 -4.23 -40.43 -12.23
C ASP A 371 -2.89 -40.88 -11.63
N ALA A 372 -2.94 -41.39 -10.40
CA ALA A 372 -1.80 -42.03 -9.76
C ALA A 372 -1.60 -43.40 -10.43
N GLY A 373 -0.76 -43.41 -11.47
CA GLY A 373 -0.36 -44.63 -12.14
C GLY A 373 0.32 -45.62 -11.18
N SER A 374 -0.38 -46.72 -10.93
CA SER A 374 0.10 -48.05 -10.55
C SER A 374 1.10 -48.15 -9.38
N VAL A 375 0.56 -48.32 -8.18
CA VAL A 375 1.31 -48.89 -7.05
C VAL A 375 1.42 -50.39 -7.27
N VAL A 376 2.62 -50.86 -7.64
CA VAL A 376 3.01 -52.26 -7.43
C VAL A 376 3.50 -52.38 -5.99
N SER A 377 2.78 -53.17 -5.20
CA SER A 377 3.14 -53.52 -3.83
C SER A 377 4.49 -54.25 -3.80
N VAL A 378 5.43 -53.74 -3.00
CA VAL A 378 6.59 -54.49 -2.52
C VAL A 378 6.62 -54.37 -1.01
N GLU A 379 6.68 -55.51 -0.33
CA GLU A 379 6.78 -55.68 1.13
C GLU A 379 8.09 -55.10 1.71
N PRO A 380 8.14 -54.86 3.04
CA PRO A 380 9.14 -53.99 3.65
C PRO A 380 10.46 -54.72 3.89
N ASP A 381 11.55 -54.22 3.31
CA ASP A 381 12.89 -54.62 3.73
C ASP A 381 13.38 -53.76 4.90
N LYS A 382 13.95 -54.44 5.90
CA LYS A 382 14.47 -53.88 7.13
C LYS A 382 15.91 -53.44 6.90
N SER A 383 16.12 -52.14 6.69
CA SER A 383 17.38 -51.50 7.04
C SER A 383 17.12 -50.09 7.54
N ALA A 384 17.25 -49.92 8.85
CA ALA A 384 17.26 -48.62 9.50
C ALA A 384 18.56 -47.88 9.13
N ASP A 385 18.42 -46.65 8.63
CA ASP A 385 19.50 -45.66 8.59
C ASP A 385 19.06 -44.47 9.45
N PRO A 386 19.72 -44.16 10.57
CA PRO A 386 19.31 -43.11 11.47
C PRO A 386 19.92 -41.78 11.03
N ASN A 387 19.41 -41.21 9.93
CA ASN A 387 19.67 -39.81 9.58
C ASN A 387 18.48 -39.24 8.79
N ALA A 388 17.40 -38.97 9.51
CA ALA A 388 16.36 -38.06 9.04
C ALA A 388 16.89 -36.63 9.18
N GLU A 389 17.31 -36.02 8.07
CA GLU A 389 17.64 -34.60 8.03
C GLU A 389 16.38 -33.77 8.27
N THR A 390 16.45 -33.01 9.36
CA THR A 390 15.58 -31.90 9.76
C THR A 390 15.26 -30.97 8.59
N LEU A 391 13.99 -30.55 8.48
CA LEU A 391 13.59 -29.38 7.70
C LEU A 391 14.56 -28.21 8.00
N PRO A 392 15.16 -27.55 7.00
CA PRO A 392 16.09 -26.46 7.28
C PRO A 392 15.35 -25.34 8.01
N GLN A 393 15.90 -24.95 9.17
CA GLN A 393 15.54 -23.69 9.83
C GLN A 393 15.79 -22.56 8.84
N ILE A 394 14.72 -21.95 8.36
CA ILE A 394 14.78 -20.74 7.55
C ILE A 394 15.15 -19.59 8.48
N THR A 395 16.45 -19.39 8.70
CA THR A 395 16.95 -18.10 9.19
C THR A 395 16.75 -17.09 8.07
N ALA A 396 15.78 -16.19 8.25
CA ALA A 396 15.65 -15.01 7.41
C ALA A 396 16.95 -14.20 7.51
N GLN A 397 17.79 -14.28 6.48
CA GLN A 397 18.80 -13.25 6.28
C GLN A 397 18.07 -11.94 5.97
N PRO A 398 18.54 -10.79 6.49
CA PRO A 398 18.01 -9.52 6.06
C PRO A 398 18.14 -9.44 4.53
N PRO A 399 17.09 -9.01 3.81
CA PRO A 399 17.19 -8.88 2.37
C PRO A 399 18.39 -8.00 2.03
N SER A 400 19.18 -8.43 1.04
CA SER A 400 20.11 -7.53 0.35
C SER A 400 19.35 -6.26 0.02
N LYS A 401 19.94 -5.08 0.31
CA LYS A 401 19.31 -3.78 0.08
C LYS A 401 18.62 -3.80 -1.29
N PRO A 402 17.31 -3.51 -1.36
CA PRO A 402 16.66 -3.23 -2.64
C PRO A 402 17.48 -2.17 -3.37
N VAL A 403 17.48 -2.20 -4.71
CA VAL A 403 17.88 -1.02 -5.48
C VAL A 403 16.97 0.11 -5.01
N LEU A 404 17.48 0.94 -4.10
CA LEU A 404 16.82 2.14 -3.65
C LEU A 404 16.70 3.02 -4.87
N VAL A 405 15.48 3.10 -5.40
CA VAL A 405 15.10 4.24 -6.23
C VAL A 405 15.28 5.47 -5.33
N PRO A 406 16.16 6.42 -5.66
CA PRO A 406 16.30 7.64 -4.88
C PRO A 406 14.95 8.36 -4.84
N GLN A 407 14.47 8.67 -3.62
CA GLN A 407 13.42 9.67 -3.45
C GLN A 407 14.03 11.02 -3.75
N GLU A 408 13.76 11.57 -4.94
CA GLU A 408 14.08 12.95 -5.25
C GLU A 408 12.83 13.80 -5.02
N THR A 409 12.91 14.69 -4.03
CA THR A 409 11.99 15.80 -3.83
C THR A 409 12.02 16.69 -5.06
N ALA A 410 10.90 16.81 -5.78
CA ALA A 410 10.78 17.66 -6.95
C ALA A 410 10.99 19.13 -6.57
N GLN A 411 12.16 19.69 -6.88
CA GLN A 411 12.31 21.13 -7.06
C GLN A 411 11.78 21.50 -8.45
N ALA A 412 10.71 22.30 -8.47
CA ALA A 412 10.16 22.86 -9.69
C ALA A 412 11.20 23.74 -10.41
N GLN A 413 11.59 23.36 -11.62
CA GLN A 413 12.28 24.26 -12.56
C GLN A 413 11.25 24.80 -13.56
N SER A 414 11.00 26.11 -13.50
CA SER A 414 10.25 26.85 -14.52
C SER A 414 11.03 26.88 -15.84
N PRO A 415 10.39 26.73 -17.02
CA PRO A 415 11.09 26.91 -18.27
C PRO A 415 11.31 28.40 -18.56
N ALA A 416 12.52 28.68 -19.03
CA ALA A 416 12.99 29.98 -19.44
C ALA A 416 12.20 30.57 -20.61
N ARG A 417 12.13 31.90 -20.57
CA ARG A 417 11.61 32.84 -21.56
C ARG A 417 12.32 32.68 -22.91
N THR A 418 11.57 32.40 -23.97
CA THR A 418 12.01 32.61 -25.36
C THR A 418 11.14 33.67 -26.03
N GLU A 419 11.82 34.50 -26.81
CA GLU A 419 11.35 35.77 -27.37
C GLU A 419 10.33 35.61 -28.50
N SER A 420 9.60 36.72 -28.67
CA SER A 420 8.55 37.02 -29.63
C SER A 420 8.96 36.92 -31.10
N VAL A 421 8.04 36.44 -31.95
CA VAL A 421 7.82 36.96 -33.31
C VAL A 421 6.31 37.04 -33.56
N ALA A 422 5.94 38.07 -34.33
CA ALA A 422 4.67 38.77 -34.31
C ALA A 422 3.55 38.19 -35.23
N GLU A 423 2.32 38.60 -34.86
CA GLU A 423 1.25 39.09 -35.74
C GLU A 423 0.45 38.10 -36.63
N VAL A 424 -0.86 38.01 -36.38
CA VAL A 424 -1.96 38.51 -37.23
C VAL A 424 -3.30 37.98 -36.68
N SER A 425 -4.18 38.89 -36.26
CA SER A 425 -5.62 38.62 -36.03
C SER A 425 -6.39 38.64 -37.36
N PRO A 426 -7.57 37.97 -37.41
CA PRO A 426 -8.75 38.82 -37.60
C PRO A 426 -9.96 38.47 -36.72
N LYS A 427 -10.75 39.54 -36.58
CA LYS A 427 -12.02 39.77 -35.90
C LYS A 427 -13.09 38.68 -36.08
N SER A 428 -13.89 38.49 -35.02
CA SER A 428 -15.35 38.38 -35.14
C SER A 428 -16.03 38.89 -33.88
N THR A 429 -16.87 39.89 -34.10
CA THR A 429 -17.77 40.58 -33.18
C THR A 429 -19.06 39.78 -33.04
N VAL A 430 -19.56 39.53 -31.83
CA VAL A 430 -21.00 39.46 -31.55
C VAL A 430 -21.26 40.03 -30.15
N THR A 431 -21.99 41.13 -30.15
CA THR A 431 -22.56 41.82 -28.97
C THR A 431 -23.91 41.19 -28.66
N LEU A 432 -24.22 40.91 -27.39
CA LEU A 432 -25.59 40.74 -26.90
C LEU A 432 -25.72 41.42 -25.54
N GLU A 433 -26.67 42.35 -25.47
CA GLU A 433 -26.93 43.27 -24.37
C GLU A 433 -27.72 42.61 -23.23
N THR A 434 -27.33 42.96 -22.00
CA THR A 434 -28.08 42.83 -20.74
C THR A 434 -29.21 43.85 -20.62
N PRO A 435 -30.18 43.61 -19.72
CA PRO A 435 -30.67 44.69 -18.87
C PRO A 435 -30.70 44.35 -17.36
N GLY A 436 -29.93 45.14 -16.60
CA GLY A 436 -30.43 45.88 -15.43
C GLY A 436 -30.42 45.22 -14.05
N MET A 437 -29.39 45.52 -13.24
CA MET A 437 -29.56 45.74 -11.79
C MET A 437 -28.46 46.70 -11.26
N LYS A 438 -28.84 47.55 -10.29
CA LYS A 438 -28.19 48.80 -9.86
C LYS A 438 -26.81 48.63 -9.17
N PRO A 439 -25.95 49.67 -9.19
CA PRO A 439 -24.61 49.63 -8.59
C PRO A 439 -24.63 49.89 -7.08
N GLU A 440 -23.86 49.07 -6.35
CA GLU A 440 -23.56 49.24 -4.92
C GLU A 440 -22.22 49.96 -4.73
N LEU A 441 -22.17 50.86 -3.74
CA LEU A 441 -21.08 51.81 -3.48
C LEU A 441 -19.79 51.11 -2.97
N PRO A 442 -18.59 51.66 -3.26
CA PRO A 442 -17.33 51.04 -2.87
C PRO A 442 -17.01 51.26 -1.38
N LEU A 443 -16.57 50.20 -0.71
CA LEU A 443 -16.02 50.23 0.65
C LEU A 443 -14.61 50.87 0.66
N PRO A 444 -14.24 51.61 1.73
CA PRO A 444 -12.94 52.28 1.83
C PRO A 444 -11.79 51.29 2.12
N PRO A 445 -10.54 51.67 1.79
CA PRO A 445 -9.37 50.79 1.89
C PRO A 445 -8.98 50.50 3.35
N VAL A 446 -8.61 49.24 3.61
CA VAL A 446 -8.08 48.76 4.88
C VAL A 446 -6.60 49.15 4.98
N GLU A 447 -6.23 49.89 6.04
CA GLU A 447 -4.85 50.26 6.35
C GLU A 447 -3.98 49.05 6.74
N PRO A 448 -2.68 49.04 6.43
CA PRO A 448 -1.78 47.95 6.81
C PRO A 448 -1.45 47.99 8.31
N VAL A 449 -1.62 46.84 8.96
CA VAL A 449 -1.26 46.60 10.36
C VAL A 449 0.26 46.73 10.54
N ARG A 450 0.67 47.58 11.48
CA ARG A 450 2.05 47.75 11.95
C ARG A 450 2.63 46.44 12.48
N THR A 451 3.75 46.02 11.91
CA THR A 451 4.65 45.00 12.48
C THR A 451 5.33 45.56 13.72
N ALA A 452 5.22 44.86 14.84
CA ALA A 452 6.00 45.12 16.04
C ALA A 452 7.40 44.50 15.88
N GLU A 453 8.43 45.32 16.04
CA GLU A 453 9.83 44.90 16.19
C GLU A 453 10.00 44.11 17.49
N VAL A 454 10.72 42.98 17.41
CA VAL A 454 11.25 42.24 18.55
C VAL A 454 12.77 42.16 18.36
N PRO A 455 13.58 42.43 19.40
CA PRO A 455 14.99 42.78 19.26
C PRO A 455 15.90 41.57 19.02
N GLU A 456 16.93 41.78 18.20
CA GLU A 456 18.06 40.86 18.03
C GLU A 456 18.88 40.75 19.32
N THR A 457 19.16 39.51 19.73
CA THR A 457 20.27 39.20 20.65
C THR A 457 21.18 38.15 20.00
N PRO A 458 22.51 38.27 20.13
CA PRO A 458 23.45 37.41 19.43
C PRO A 458 23.72 36.15 20.26
N SER A 459 23.80 34.99 19.60
CA SER A 459 24.46 33.82 20.15
C SER A 459 25.18 33.06 19.05
N GLU A 460 26.50 33.27 19.02
CA GLU A 460 27.48 32.36 18.43
C GLU A 460 27.56 31.04 19.21
N VAL A 461 28.36 30.13 18.65
CA VAL A 461 28.85 28.78 19.06
C VAL A 461 28.04 27.55 18.56
N PRO A 462 28.72 26.42 18.22
CA PRO A 462 28.98 26.04 16.82
C PRO A 462 28.52 24.61 16.47
N SER A 463 28.31 24.34 15.17
CA SER A 463 28.01 22.99 14.66
C SER A 463 29.24 22.07 14.67
N PRO A 464 29.13 20.80 15.11
CA PRO A 464 30.20 19.83 14.93
C PRO A 464 30.09 19.15 13.54
N ASN A 465 31.08 19.43 12.68
CA ASN A 465 31.35 18.64 11.48
C ASN A 465 32.05 17.31 11.86
N PRO A 466 31.57 16.13 11.43
CA PRO A 466 32.40 14.94 11.43
C PRO A 466 33.26 14.92 10.16
N LYS A 467 34.58 15.05 10.34
CA LYS A 467 35.59 14.79 9.31
C LYS A 467 35.53 13.32 8.89
N LEU A 468 35.40 13.05 7.59
CA LEU A 468 35.74 11.75 7.01
C LEU A 468 37.23 11.48 7.25
N VAL A 469 37.53 10.38 7.93
CA VAL A 469 38.87 9.81 8.02
C VAL A 469 39.04 8.87 6.82
N ALA A 470 40.05 9.15 6.01
CA ALA A 470 40.47 8.30 4.91
C ALA A 470 41.04 6.98 5.44
N ILE A 471 40.55 5.86 4.91
CA ILE A 471 41.10 4.52 5.14
C ILE A 471 42.23 4.31 4.11
N PRO A 472 43.44 3.86 4.51
CA PRO A 472 44.53 3.63 3.57
C PRO A 472 44.26 2.41 2.69
N GLN A 473 44.56 2.53 1.40
CA GLN A 473 44.57 1.40 0.46
C GLN A 473 45.74 0.47 0.77
N GLU A 474 45.45 -0.79 1.06
CA GLU A 474 46.46 -1.85 1.12
C GLU A 474 46.97 -2.17 -0.30
N THR A 475 48.29 -2.11 -0.46
CA THR A 475 49.02 -2.53 -1.65
C THR A 475 49.20 -4.05 -1.61
N PRO A 476 48.98 -4.81 -2.70
CA PRO A 476 49.20 -6.25 -2.67
C PRO A 476 50.69 -6.56 -2.65
N MET A 477 51.15 -7.23 -1.58
CA MET A 477 52.48 -7.84 -1.54
C MET A 477 52.51 -9.06 -2.46
N ARG A 478 53.42 -8.96 -3.42
CA ARG A 478 53.92 -10.03 -4.28
C ARG A 478 54.91 -10.86 -3.46
N THR A 479 54.60 -12.14 -3.22
CA THR A 479 55.58 -13.12 -2.75
C THR A 479 55.63 -14.28 -3.74
N GLU A 480 56.68 -14.25 -4.56
CA GLU A 480 57.25 -15.40 -5.26
C GLU A 480 57.90 -16.33 -4.22
N VAL A 481 57.67 -17.65 -4.33
CA VAL A 481 58.70 -18.71 -4.16
C VAL A 481 58.18 -20.02 -4.81
N PRO A 482 59.00 -21.06 -5.09
CA PRO A 482 59.37 -21.45 -6.44
C PRO A 482 58.97 -22.90 -6.80
N LEU A 483 59.32 -23.28 -8.03
CA LEU A 483 59.33 -24.65 -8.56
C LEU A 483 60.03 -25.65 -7.64
N GLU A 484 59.34 -26.75 -7.33
CA GLU A 484 59.71 -28.14 -7.64
C GLU A 484 58.46 -29.02 -7.73
#